data_AF-A0A7S3CR75-F1
#
_entry.id   AF-A0A7S3CR75-F1
#
_cell.length_a   1.000
_cell.length_b   1.000
_cell.length_c   1.000
_cell.angle_alpha   90.00
_cell.angle_beta   90.00
_cell.angle_gamma   90.00
#
_symmetry.space_group_name_H-M   'P 1'
#
loop_
_entity.id
_entity.type
_entity.pdbx_description
1 polymer ?
#
loop_
_entity_poly.entity_id
_entity_poly.type
_entity_poly.pdbx_seq_one_letter_code
_entity_poly.pdbx_strand_id
1 'polypeptide(L)'
;MKLPNRTHNDSPTGGEESNKVIKVHEEVGHSSNMIHRNETLEDRETHVEIAQAFDLLDFNNASKLTGHKFVMFKNEAALLELAVCNWALNLVAKKGFTAVTPPDLARQQIVDACGFQPRDDASQIYHLEGKNECLIGTAEIPLAGMYANEIVDKSRLTHKMVAFSHCFRAEAGRGQHSHGLYRLHQFSKVEMLGLTEGHTDDSEALLKEFVDIQEEIVQQLDLKYRILDMASEELGAAAYRKFDIEAWIPSKRSYGEICSASNCTSYQSRRLNINYFDGQNQ
;
A
#
# COMPACT_ATOMS: atom_id res chain seq x y z
N MET A 1 -23.49 -3.24 6.79
CA MET A 1 -22.14 -2.73 6.48
C MET A 1 -21.00 -3.73 6.75
N LYS A 2 -21.24 -4.90 7.36
CA LYS A 2 -20.17 -5.87 7.71
C LYS A 2 -19.84 -6.93 6.62
N LEU A 3 -20.65 -7.03 5.57
CA LEU A 3 -20.37 -7.97 4.49
C LEU A 3 -19.16 -7.49 3.68
N PRO A 4 -18.19 -8.37 3.36
CA PRO A 4 -17.10 -8.04 2.45
C PRO A 4 -17.60 -7.91 1.01
N ASN A 5 -16.73 -7.45 0.12
CA ASN A 5 -16.96 -7.51 -1.31
C ASN A 5 -17.11 -8.96 -1.79
N ARG A 6 -17.60 -9.14 -3.02
CA ARG A 6 -17.51 -10.41 -3.71
C ARG A 6 -16.05 -10.74 -4.00
N THR A 7 -15.76 -12.00 -4.27
CA THR A 7 -14.43 -12.48 -4.70
C THR A 7 -14.43 -12.73 -6.20
N HIS A 8 -13.35 -12.36 -6.89
CA HIS A 8 -13.14 -12.68 -8.30
C HIS A 8 -13.02 -14.19 -8.50
N ASN A 9 -13.61 -14.73 -9.57
CA ASN A 9 -13.68 -16.17 -9.80
C ASN A 9 -12.29 -16.83 -9.92
N ASP A 10 -11.32 -16.10 -10.46
CA ASP A 10 -9.93 -16.56 -10.60
C ASP A 10 -9.05 -16.36 -9.35
N SER A 11 -9.54 -15.69 -8.29
CA SER A 11 -8.74 -15.55 -7.07
C SER A 11 -8.48 -16.93 -6.45
N PRO A 12 -7.24 -17.24 -6.04
CA PRO A 12 -6.96 -18.50 -5.36
C PRO A 12 -7.86 -18.66 -4.12
N THR A 13 -8.41 -19.85 -3.91
CA THR A 13 -9.30 -20.10 -2.76
C THR A 13 -8.47 -20.64 -1.60
N GLY A 14 -8.57 -20.00 -0.43
CA GLY A 14 -7.88 -20.42 0.79
C GLY A 14 -7.20 -19.25 1.53
N GLY A 15 -6.28 -19.61 2.43
CA GLY A 15 -5.48 -18.69 3.23
C GLY A 15 -4.20 -18.23 2.53
N GLU A 16 -3.29 -17.60 3.29
CA GLU A 16 -2.00 -17.09 2.81
C GLU A 16 -1.16 -18.14 2.07
N GLU A 17 -1.21 -19.41 2.48
CA GLU A 17 -0.52 -20.53 1.82
C GLU A 17 -1.02 -20.81 0.40
N SER A 18 -2.22 -20.33 0.07
CA SER A 18 -2.87 -20.47 -1.22
C SER A 18 -2.55 -19.31 -2.18
N ASN A 19 -1.80 -18.29 -1.74
CA ASN A 19 -1.32 -17.20 -2.60
C ASN A 19 -0.50 -17.77 -3.77
N LYS A 20 -0.77 -17.28 -4.98
CA LYS A 20 -0.13 -17.82 -6.19
C LYS A 20 0.91 -16.84 -6.72
N VAL A 21 2.17 -17.27 -6.80
CA VAL A 21 3.20 -16.52 -7.52
C VAL A 21 2.90 -16.55 -9.02
N ILE A 22 2.67 -15.38 -9.62
CA ILE A 22 2.35 -15.25 -11.05
C ILE A 22 3.53 -14.75 -11.88
N LYS A 23 4.52 -14.12 -11.23
CA LYS A 23 5.74 -13.62 -11.88
C LYS A 23 6.89 -13.54 -10.89
N VAL A 24 8.11 -13.80 -11.36
CA VAL A 24 9.37 -13.63 -10.60
C VAL A 24 10.34 -12.85 -11.48
N HIS A 25 10.98 -11.84 -10.93
CA HIS A 25 12.04 -11.05 -11.57
C HIS A 25 13.36 -11.28 -10.84
N GLU A 26 14.33 -11.83 -11.57
CA GLU A 26 15.61 -12.35 -11.09
C GLU A 26 15.50 -13.43 -10.00
N GLU A 27 15.74 -14.70 -10.36
CA GLU A 27 15.71 -15.79 -9.38
C GLU A 27 16.78 -15.63 -8.28
N VAL A 28 16.43 -16.02 -7.06
CA VAL A 28 17.36 -16.10 -5.92
C VAL A 28 18.46 -17.09 -6.28
N GLY A 29 19.68 -16.57 -6.50
CA GLY A 29 20.86 -17.35 -6.94
C GLY A 29 21.43 -16.93 -8.29
N HIS A 30 20.73 -16.10 -9.08
CA HIS A 30 21.13 -15.72 -10.46
C HIS A 30 21.66 -14.28 -10.62
N SER A 31 22.08 -13.59 -9.54
CA SER A 31 22.70 -12.27 -9.71
C SER A 31 24.10 -12.39 -10.31
N SER A 32 24.14 -12.05 -11.60
CA SER A 32 25.29 -11.49 -12.30
C SER A 32 25.66 -10.14 -11.64
N ASN A 33 26.92 -9.98 -11.23
CA ASN A 33 27.64 -8.72 -10.98
C ASN A 33 27.74 -8.08 -9.57
N MET A 34 27.26 -8.68 -8.47
CA MET A 34 27.58 -8.17 -7.11
C MET A 34 27.98 -9.27 -6.11
N ILE A 35 28.62 -10.35 -6.58
CA ILE A 35 29.35 -11.27 -5.69
C ILE A 35 30.81 -10.86 -5.70
N HIS A 36 31.17 -9.87 -4.88
CA HIS A 36 32.56 -9.77 -4.47
C HIS A 36 32.88 -11.00 -3.61
N ARG A 37 33.84 -11.78 -4.12
CA ARG A 37 34.54 -12.92 -3.52
C ARG A 37 34.40 -13.05 -1.99
N ASN A 38 33.86 -14.20 -1.57
CA ASN A 38 33.97 -14.83 -0.24
C ASN A 38 33.00 -14.42 0.89
N GLU A 39 31.87 -13.78 0.63
CA GLU A 39 30.80 -13.65 1.63
C GLU A 39 29.78 -14.78 1.48
N THR A 40 29.55 -15.54 2.56
CA THR A 40 28.44 -16.50 2.59
C THR A 40 27.13 -15.75 2.82
N LEU A 41 25.98 -16.34 2.46
CA LEU A 41 24.66 -15.76 2.78
C LEU A 41 24.43 -15.62 4.31
N GLU A 42 25.30 -16.17 5.16
CA GLU A 42 25.26 -16.07 6.62
C GLU A 42 25.81 -14.73 7.14
N ASP A 43 26.55 -14.00 6.31
CA ASP A 43 27.27 -12.79 6.73
C ASP A 43 26.55 -11.48 6.36
N ARG A 44 25.31 -11.55 5.82
CA ARG A 44 24.61 -10.35 5.35
C ARG A 44 24.05 -9.52 6.49
N GLU A 45 24.61 -8.33 6.66
CA GLU A 45 24.11 -7.32 7.59
C GLU A 45 22.62 -7.02 7.36
N THR A 46 21.89 -6.84 8.44
CA THR A 46 20.52 -6.35 8.44
C THR A 46 20.48 -4.86 8.09
N HIS A 47 19.34 -4.38 7.62
CA HIS A 47 19.17 -2.95 7.36
C HIS A 47 19.31 -2.09 8.63
N VAL A 48 19.12 -2.68 9.82
CA VAL A 48 19.33 -2.00 11.11
C VAL A 48 20.82 -1.86 11.41
N GLU A 49 21.61 -2.93 11.22
CA GLU A 49 23.06 -2.90 11.42
C GLU A 49 23.72 -1.91 10.45
N ILE A 50 23.34 -1.95 9.17
CA ILE A 50 23.79 -0.98 8.16
C ILE A 50 23.42 0.43 8.60
N ALA A 51 22.15 0.67 8.95
CA ALA A 51 21.72 1.99 9.36
C ALA A 51 22.42 2.52 10.62
N GLN A 52 22.76 1.63 11.56
CA GLN A 52 23.51 2.00 12.76
C GLN A 52 24.95 2.37 12.43
N ALA A 53 25.60 1.62 11.53
CA ALA A 53 26.98 1.88 11.12
C ALA A 53 27.13 3.26 10.44
N PHE A 54 26.10 3.71 9.73
CA PHE A 54 26.08 4.98 9.00
C PHE A 54 25.27 6.10 9.68
N ASP A 55 24.80 5.88 10.92
CA ASP A 55 24.01 6.86 11.69
C ASP A 55 22.74 7.34 10.94
N LEU A 56 22.05 6.41 10.27
CA LEU A 56 20.92 6.68 9.36
C LEU A 56 19.54 6.56 10.03
N LEU A 57 19.42 5.75 11.08
CA LEU A 57 18.15 5.50 11.77
C LEU A 57 18.35 5.58 13.28
N ASP A 58 17.49 6.34 13.95
CA ASP A 58 17.52 6.51 15.40
C ASP A 58 16.22 6.02 16.05
N PHE A 59 16.22 4.74 16.40
CA PHE A 59 15.11 4.10 17.11
C PHE A 59 15.07 4.48 18.61
N ASN A 60 16.21 4.85 19.21
CA ASN A 60 16.31 5.13 20.64
C ASN A 60 15.63 6.46 20.98
N ASN A 61 15.95 7.51 20.23
CA ASN A 61 15.31 8.82 20.41
C ASN A 61 13.85 8.79 19.96
N ALA A 62 13.50 8.04 18.90
CA ALA A 62 12.09 7.81 18.54
C ALA A 62 11.33 7.14 19.69
N SER A 63 11.85 6.03 20.23
CA SER A 63 11.23 5.29 21.34
C SER A 63 11.03 6.15 22.59
N LYS A 64 12.00 7.00 22.91
CA LYS A 64 11.91 7.96 24.03
C LYS A 64 10.76 8.96 23.86
N LEU A 65 10.42 9.35 22.63
CA LEU A 65 9.38 10.36 22.35
C LEU A 65 8.00 9.76 22.14
N THR A 66 7.90 8.65 21.39
CA THR A 66 6.63 8.14 20.86
C THR A 66 6.35 6.69 21.26
N GLY A 67 7.27 6.04 21.99
CA GLY A 67 7.21 4.61 22.27
C GLY A 67 7.70 3.75 21.10
N HIS A 68 7.49 2.44 21.22
CA HIS A 68 8.01 1.45 20.27
C HIS A 68 7.45 1.62 18.84
N LYS A 69 8.14 1.02 17.85
CA LYS A 69 7.72 0.98 16.43
C LYS A 69 7.60 2.36 15.75
N PHE A 70 8.37 3.32 16.21
CA PHE A 70 8.68 4.56 15.51
C PHE A 70 10.18 4.64 15.23
N VAL A 71 10.57 5.48 14.28
CA VAL A 71 11.97 5.70 13.89
C VAL A 71 12.16 7.16 13.48
N MET A 72 13.34 7.71 13.78
CA MET A 72 13.79 8.95 13.14
C MET A 72 14.77 8.60 12.04
N PHE A 73 14.51 9.06 10.83
CA PHE A 73 15.49 9.02 9.75
C PHE A 73 16.50 10.16 9.94
N LYS A 74 17.77 9.88 9.68
CA LYS A 74 18.89 10.81 9.82
C LYS A 74 19.73 10.84 8.56
N ASN A 75 20.48 11.93 8.41
CA ASN A 75 21.49 12.11 7.37
C ASN A 75 20.96 11.71 5.97
N GLU A 76 21.69 10.88 5.25
CA GLU A 76 21.34 10.45 3.90
C GLU A 76 20.00 9.69 3.84
N ALA A 77 19.60 8.99 4.90
CA ALA A 77 18.34 8.24 4.90
C ALA A 77 17.12 9.17 4.99
N ALA A 78 17.24 10.29 5.71
CA ALA A 78 16.19 11.31 5.71
C ALA A 78 16.00 11.95 4.33
N LEU A 79 17.11 12.21 3.62
CA LEU A 79 17.07 12.71 2.24
C LEU A 79 16.55 11.65 1.27
N LEU A 80 16.93 10.38 1.47
CA LEU A 80 16.50 9.27 0.63
C LEU A 80 14.99 9.04 0.71
N GLU A 81 14.39 9.11 1.90
CA GLU A 81 12.94 8.98 2.07
C GLU A 81 12.19 10.02 1.22
N LEU A 82 12.59 11.28 1.29
CA LEU A 82 12.01 12.36 0.49
C LEU A 82 12.27 12.16 -1.01
N ALA A 83 13.47 11.74 -1.38
CA ALA A 83 13.85 11.52 -2.77
C ALA A 83 13.03 10.40 -3.42
N VAL A 84 12.89 9.26 -2.75
CA VAL A 84 12.12 8.11 -3.25
C VAL A 84 10.63 8.46 -3.36
N CYS A 85 10.04 9.10 -2.35
CA CYS A 85 8.64 9.51 -2.40
C CYS A 85 8.38 10.51 -3.54
N ASN A 86 9.22 11.53 -3.67
CA ASN A 86 9.07 12.53 -4.72
C ASN A 86 9.31 11.92 -6.12
N TRP A 87 10.30 11.03 -6.27
CA TRP A 87 10.55 10.32 -7.52
C TRP A 87 9.34 9.47 -7.94
N ALA A 88 8.81 8.64 -7.02
CA ALA A 88 7.66 7.79 -7.30
C ALA A 88 6.41 8.61 -7.66
N LEU A 89 6.13 9.68 -6.90
CA LEU A 89 5.03 10.60 -7.18
C LEU A 89 5.15 11.21 -8.59
N ASN A 90 6.35 11.68 -8.96
CA ASN A 90 6.59 12.26 -10.29
C ASN A 90 6.52 11.22 -11.41
N LEU A 91 7.00 10.00 -11.18
CA LEU A 91 6.93 8.90 -12.15
C LEU A 91 5.48 8.60 -12.50
N VAL A 92 4.61 8.49 -11.49
CA VAL A 92 3.20 8.20 -11.68
C VAL A 92 2.45 9.41 -12.27
N ALA A 93 2.73 10.63 -11.81
CA ALA A 93 2.11 11.84 -12.35
C ALA A 93 2.37 12.01 -13.86
N LYS A 94 3.59 11.67 -14.33
CA LYS A 94 3.94 11.67 -15.77
C LYS A 94 3.12 10.68 -16.61
N LYS A 95 2.43 9.72 -15.99
CA LYS A 95 1.52 8.77 -16.65
C LYS A 95 0.08 9.27 -16.70
N GLY A 96 -0.15 10.56 -16.45
CA GLY A 96 -1.45 11.21 -16.54
C GLY A 96 -2.29 11.13 -15.26
N PHE A 97 -1.67 10.80 -14.14
CA PHE A 97 -2.33 10.84 -12.82
C PHE A 97 -2.32 12.28 -12.29
N THR A 98 -3.44 12.71 -11.72
CA THR A 98 -3.52 13.99 -11.02
C THR A 98 -2.78 13.85 -9.68
N ALA A 99 -1.72 14.63 -9.47
CA ALA A 99 -1.02 14.66 -8.19
C ALA A 99 -1.84 15.45 -7.16
N VAL A 100 -2.04 14.84 -5.99
CA VAL A 100 -2.84 15.40 -4.88
C VAL A 100 -2.06 15.31 -3.58
N THR A 101 -2.20 16.31 -2.70
CA THR A 101 -1.70 16.27 -1.33
C THR A 101 -2.89 16.31 -0.37
N PRO A 102 -3.40 15.15 0.07
CA PRO A 102 -4.54 15.11 0.98
C PRO A 102 -4.13 15.43 2.44
N PRO A 103 -5.09 15.78 3.31
CA PRO A 103 -4.86 15.80 4.75
C PRO A 103 -4.57 14.39 5.30
N ASP A 104 -3.74 14.28 6.33
CA ASP A 104 -3.47 13.02 7.05
C ASP A 104 -4.58 12.63 8.05
N LEU A 105 -5.73 13.32 7.99
CA LEU A 105 -6.92 13.10 8.82
C LEU A 105 -8.16 12.89 7.95
N ALA A 106 -9.03 11.98 8.36
CA ALA A 106 -10.34 11.79 7.75
C ALA A 106 -11.42 11.61 8.83
N ARG A 107 -12.67 11.95 8.49
CA ARG A 107 -13.81 11.63 9.36
C ARG A 107 -13.99 10.11 9.42
N GLN A 108 -14.31 9.57 10.59
CA GLN A 108 -14.48 8.13 10.82
C GLN A 108 -15.41 7.47 9.79
N GLN A 109 -16.52 8.13 9.45
CA GLN A 109 -17.47 7.63 8.45
C GLN A 109 -16.85 7.40 7.06
N ILE A 110 -15.84 8.18 6.66
CA ILE A 110 -15.13 8.01 5.38
C ILE A 110 -14.21 6.80 5.45
N VAL A 111 -13.50 6.63 6.58
CA VAL A 111 -12.64 5.47 6.84
C VAL A 111 -13.44 4.17 6.82
N ASP A 112 -14.58 4.16 7.51
CA ASP A 112 -15.50 3.02 7.56
C ASP A 112 -16.11 2.66 6.20
N ALA A 113 -16.38 3.68 5.38
CA ALA A 113 -16.91 3.51 4.04
C ALA A 113 -15.87 2.93 3.08
N CYS A 114 -14.59 3.25 3.25
CA CYS A 114 -13.49 2.65 2.48
C CYS A 114 -13.20 1.19 2.87
N GLY A 115 -13.76 0.69 3.98
CA GLY A 115 -13.62 -0.71 4.40
C GLY A 115 -12.52 -0.97 5.42
N PHE A 116 -11.94 0.08 6.02
CA PHE A 116 -10.93 -0.01 7.08
C PHE A 116 -11.57 -0.29 8.46
N GLN A 117 -12.56 -1.18 8.51
CA GLN A 117 -13.18 -1.57 9.77
C GLN A 117 -12.35 -2.68 10.44
N PRO A 118 -12.17 -2.65 11.78
CA PRO A 118 -11.52 -3.73 12.50
C PRO A 118 -12.27 -5.05 12.26
N ARG A 119 -11.57 -6.10 11.81
CA ARG A 119 -12.11 -7.47 11.80
C ARG A 119 -12.19 -8.05 13.21
N ASP A 120 -11.28 -7.60 14.09
CA ASP A 120 -11.13 -8.00 15.50
C ASP A 120 -11.36 -6.79 16.43
N ASP A 121 -11.42 -7.02 17.76
CA ASP A 121 -11.58 -5.96 18.77
C ASP A 121 -10.41 -4.94 18.79
N ALA A 122 -9.29 -5.27 18.13
CA ALA A 122 -8.11 -4.42 18.02
C ALA A 122 -8.16 -3.53 16.77
N SER A 123 -8.55 -2.26 16.96
CA SER A 123 -8.54 -1.26 15.89
C SER A 123 -7.11 -1.01 15.37
N GLN A 124 -6.97 -0.95 14.04
CA GLN A 124 -5.74 -0.51 13.38
C GLN A 124 -5.67 1.02 13.23
N ILE A 125 -6.70 1.74 13.66
CA ILE A 125 -6.86 3.18 13.44
C ILE A 125 -6.55 3.95 14.72
N TYR A 126 -5.78 5.03 14.61
CA TYR A 126 -5.63 6.01 15.67
C TYR A 126 -6.77 7.03 15.63
N HIS A 127 -7.59 7.06 16.69
CA HIS A 127 -8.70 8.01 16.83
C HIS A 127 -8.25 9.26 17.60
N LEU A 128 -8.76 10.43 17.20
CA LEU A 128 -8.54 11.65 17.97
C LEU A 128 -9.56 11.73 19.11
N GLU A 129 -9.06 11.91 20.33
CA GLU A 129 -9.92 12.00 21.52
C GLU A 129 -10.88 13.20 21.43
N GLY A 130 -12.17 12.95 21.71
CA GLY A 130 -13.22 13.97 21.66
C GLY A 130 -13.59 14.46 20.26
N LYS A 131 -13.14 13.78 19.20
CA LYS A 131 -13.33 14.17 17.80
C LYS A 131 -13.89 13.02 16.96
N ASN A 132 -14.50 13.36 15.82
CA ASN A 132 -15.02 12.37 14.86
C ASN A 132 -14.02 12.05 13.75
N GLU A 133 -12.80 12.57 13.86
CA GLU A 133 -11.69 12.37 12.94
C GLU A 133 -10.67 11.35 13.48
N CYS A 134 -10.00 10.67 12.57
CA CYS A 134 -8.94 9.73 12.84
C CYS A 134 -7.79 9.91 11.85
N LEU A 135 -6.59 9.46 12.24
CA LEU A 135 -5.43 9.44 11.36
C LEU A 135 -5.62 8.38 10.28
N ILE A 136 -5.23 8.71 9.05
CA ILE A 136 -5.41 7.81 7.91
C ILE A 136 -4.32 6.73 7.89
N GLY A 137 -4.70 5.50 7.54
CA GLY A 137 -3.73 4.40 7.30
C GLY A 137 -3.23 4.34 5.85
N THR A 138 -3.76 5.21 4.99
CA THR A 138 -3.45 5.34 3.56
C THR A 138 -4.13 6.59 2.97
N ALA A 139 -3.50 7.22 1.96
CA ALA A 139 -4.12 8.28 1.14
C ALA A 139 -5.34 7.82 0.32
N GLU A 140 -5.57 6.51 0.17
CA GLU A 140 -6.80 5.97 -0.45
C GLU A 140 -8.06 6.56 0.19
N ILE A 141 -8.07 6.67 1.52
CA ILE A 141 -9.20 7.16 2.32
C ILE A 141 -9.59 8.60 1.92
N PRO A 142 -8.70 9.61 2.03
CA PRO A 142 -9.07 10.96 1.66
C PRO A 142 -9.28 11.11 0.15
N LEU A 143 -8.55 10.40 -0.70
CA LEU A 143 -8.75 10.46 -2.15
C LEU A 143 -10.13 9.92 -2.57
N ALA A 144 -10.57 8.79 -2.03
CA ALA A 144 -11.91 8.27 -2.28
C ALA A 144 -12.97 9.19 -1.65
N GLY A 145 -12.67 9.73 -0.46
CA GLY A 145 -13.52 10.68 0.26
C GLY A 145 -13.80 11.98 -0.49
N MET A 146 -12.95 12.39 -1.43
CA MET A 146 -13.19 13.56 -2.30
C MET A 146 -14.51 13.46 -3.09
N TYR A 147 -14.95 12.24 -3.39
CA TYR A 147 -16.16 11.99 -4.20
C TYR A 147 -17.38 11.62 -3.36
N ALA A 148 -17.27 11.64 -2.04
CA ALA A 148 -18.35 11.19 -1.17
C ALA A 148 -19.63 12.01 -1.41
N ASN A 149 -20.74 11.31 -1.72
CA ASN A 149 -22.03 11.89 -2.10
C ASN A 149 -22.02 12.70 -3.41
N GLU A 150 -21.05 12.48 -4.30
CA GLU A 150 -21.00 13.12 -5.61
C GLU A 150 -21.66 12.26 -6.71
N ILE A 151 -22.30 12.95 -7.67
CA ILE A 151 -22.62 12.40 -8.98
C ILE A 151 -21.52 12.90 -9.94
N VAL A 152 -20.58 12.02 -10.24
CA VAL A 152 -19.44 12.29 -11.11
C VAL A 152 -19.91 12.40 -12.56
N ASP A 153 -19.42 13.42 -13.27
CA ASP A 153 -19.63 13.55 -14.70
C ASP A 153 -18.89 12.41 -15.42
N LYS A 154 -19.60 11.67 -16.28
CA LYS A 154 -19.04 10.56 -17.05
C LYS A 154 -17.80 10.97 -17.86
N SER A 155 -17.76 12.20 -18.38
CA SER A 155 -16.60 12.73 -19.13
C SER A 155 -15.33 12.90 -18.30
N ARG A 156 -15.44 12.86 -16.96
CA ARG A 156 -14.30 12.89 -16.03
C ARG A 156 -13.78 11.48 -15.69
N LEU A 157 -14.47 10.43 -16.14
CA LEU A 157 -14.04 9.03 -15.97
C LEU A 157 -13.29 8.55 -17.23
N THR A 158 -12.25 7.73 -17.12
CA THR A 158 -11.56 7.28 -15.88
C THR A 158 -10.72 8.40 -15.27
N HIS A 159 -10.88 8.63 -13.96
CA HIS A 159 -10.04 9.56 -13.21
C HIS A 159 -8.96 8.81 -12.43
N LYS A 160 -7.71 9.26 -12.55
CA LYS A 160 -6.54 8.66 -11.90
C LYS A 160 -5.83 9.71 -11.07
N MET A 161 -5.52 9.37 -9.81
CA MET A 161 -4.85 10.26 -8.86
C MET A 161 -3.67 9.57 -8.19
N VAL A 162 -2.65 10.36 -7.88
CA VAL A 162 -1.50 9.91 -7.08
C VAL A 162 -1.27 10.86 -5.92
N ALA A 163 -1.01 10.33 -4.72
CA ALA A 163 -0.82 11.15 -3.54
C ALA A 163 0.27 10.62 -2.61
N PHE A 164 1.05 11.54 -2.06
CA PHE A 164 1.89 11.27 -0.90
C PHE A 164 1.11 11.57 0.39
N SER A 165 1.26 10.72 1.41
CA SER A 165 0.74 10.96 2.77
C SER A 165 1.58 10.26 3.83
N HIS A 166 1.49 10.75 5.07
CA HIS A 166 1.91 9.96 6.21
C HIS A 166 0.78 9.00 6.60
N CYS A 167 1.12 7.72 6.70
CA CYS A 167 0.19 6.66 7.04
C CYS A 167 0.39 6.25 8.50
N PHE A 168 -0.71 6.12 9.24
CA PHE A 168 -0.70 5.75 10.65
C PHE A 168 -1.46 4.46 10.89
N ARG A 169 -0.80 3.47 11.51
CA ARG A 169 -1.41 2.17 11.85
C ARG A 169 -1.09 1.79 13.28
N ALA A 170 -2.13 1.47 14.06
CA ALA A 170 -1.95 1.12 15.47
C ALA A 170 -1.26 -0.24 15.67
N GLU A 171 -1.18 -1.08 14.63
CA GLU A 171 -0.48 -2.38 14.63
C GLU A 171 -0.88 -3.27 15.83
N ALA A 172 -2.11 -3.11 16.30
CA ALA A 172 -2.65 -3.81 17.44
C ALA A 172 -2.92 -5.27 17.07
N GLY A 173 -2.47 -6.22 17.90
CA GLY A 173 -2.73 -7.65 17.70
C GLY A 173 -1.92 -8.36 16.60
N ARG A 174 -1.15 -7.66 15.76
CA ARG A 174 -0.32 -8.27 14.70
C ARG A 174 1.18 -8.15 14.99
N GLY A 175 1.83 -9.30 15.19
CA GLY A 175 3.29 -9.48 15.14
C GLY A 175 4.09 -8.77 16.24
N GLN A 176 4.38 -9.49 17.33
CA GLN A 176 5.37 -9.08 18.34
C GLN A 176 6.82 -9.10 17.81
N HIS A 177 7.08 -9.71 16.64
CA HIS A 177 8.43 -10.03 16.16
C HIS A 177 8.82 -9.32 14.85
N SER A 178 8.43 -8.05 14.67
CA SER A 178 8.97 -7.24 13.57
C SER A 178 10.04 -6.30 14.11
N HIS A 179 11.26 -6.40 13.55
CA HIS A 179 12.39 -5.56 13.91
C HIS A 179 12.72 -4.58 12.77
N GLY A 180 13.19 -3.37 13.12
CA GLY A 180 13.56 -2.34 12.16
C GLY A 180 12.37 -1.69 11.45
N LEU A 181 12.48 -1.47 10.13
CA LEU A 181 11.52 -0.67 9.35
C LEU A 181 10.33 -1.49 8.80
N TYR A 182 10.28 -2.80 9.05
CA TYR A 182 9.30 -3.68 8.40
C TYR A 182 7.84 -3.43 8.84
N ARG A 183 7.63 -2.91 10.05
CA ARG A 183 6.30 -2.62 10.59
C ARG A 183 6.39 -1.49 11.62
N LEU A 184 5.96 -0.30 11.22
CA LEU A 184 6.00 0.92 12.02
C LEU A 184 4.58 1.47 12.22
N HIS A 185 4.39 2.27 13.27
CA HIS A 185 3.15 2.98 13.50
C HIS A 185 2.92 4.15 12.56
N GLN A 186 4.00 4.72 12.02
CA GLN A 186 3.99 5.80 11.05
C GLN A 186 4.97 5.47 9.91
N PHE A 187 4.54 5.67 8.67
CA PHE A 187 5.38 5.51 7.49
C PHE A 187 4.89 6.39 6.33
N SER A 188 5.80 6.71 5.42
CA SER A 188 5.51 7.45 4.19
C SER A 188 5.00 6.52 3.09
N LYS A 189 3.95 6.92 2.36
CA LYS A 189 3.44 6.16 1.21
C LYS A 189 3.01 7.06 0.06
N VAL A 190 3.33 6.65 -1.16
CA VAL A 190 2.76 7.19 -2.40
C VAL A 190 1.66 6.24 -2.88
N GLU A 191 0.43 6.73 -2.96
CA GLU A 191 -0.76 5.95 -3.29
C GLU A 191 -1.26 6.28 -4.69
N MET A 192 -1.71 5.26 -5.42
CA MET A 192 -2.50 5.42 -6.65
C MET A 192 -3.97 5.11 -6.35
N LEU A 193 -4.88 5.99 -6.78
CA LEU A 193 -6.33 5.74 -6.76
C LEU A 193 -6.91 5.95 -8.15
N GLY A 194 -7.78 5.04 -8.57
CA GLY A 194 -8.53 5.12 -9.81
C GLY A 194 -10.04 5.09 -9.57
N LEU A 195 -10.77 5.98 -10.24
CA LEU A 195 -12.23 5.96 -10.31
C LEU A 195 -12.64 5.80 -11.77
N THR A 196 -13.35 4.71 -12.08
CA THR A 196 -13.74 4.37 -13.46
C THR A 196 -15.23 4.06 -13.57
N GLU A 197 -15.70 3.80 -14.79
CA GLU A 197 -17.08 3.38 -15.04
C GLU A 197 -17.43 2.06 -14.32
N GLY A 198 -18.74 1.80 -14.15
CA GLY A 198 -19.24 0.68 -13.37
C GLY A 198 -19.10 -0.70 -14.03
N HIS A 199 -18.37 -0.83 -15.14
CA HIS A 199 -18.13 -2.11 -15.80
C HIS A 199 -16.91 -2.81 -15.21
N THR A 200 -17.01 -4.12 -15.02
CA THR A 200 -15.92 -4.91 -14.45
C THR A 200 -14.64 -4.81 -15.29
N ASP A 201 -14.76 -4.91 -16.62
CA ASP A 201 -13.63 -4.84 -17.56
C ASP A 201 -12.82 -3.55 -17.42
N ASP A 202 -13.48 -2.40 -17.22
CA ASP A 202 -12.81 -1.11 -17.01
C ASP A 202 -11.99 -1.11 -15.72
N SER A 203 -12.55 -1.66 -14.64
CA SER A 203 -11.87 -1.77 -13.34
C SER A 203 -10.73 -2.80 -13.32
N GLU A 204 -10.85 -3.88 -14.10
CA GLU A 204 -9.79 -4.89 -14.26
C GLU A 204 -8.63 -4.38 -15.11
N ALA A 205 -8.93 -3.66 -16.20
CA ALA A 205 -7.91 -2.98 -17.00
C ALA A 205 -7.12 -1.97 -16.16
N LEU A 206 -7.80 -1.21 -15.30
CA LEU A 206 -7.16 -0.25 -14.41
C LEU A 206 -6.32 -0.92 -13.30
N LEU A 207 -6.79 -2.04 -12.74
CA LEU A 207 -6.00 -2.85 -11.81
C LEU A 207 -4.71 -3.34 -12.48
N LYS A 208 -4.80 -3.83 -13.71
CA LYS A 208 -3.62 -4.26 -14.47
C LYS A 208 -2.66 -3.09 -14.70
N GLU A 209 -3.17 -1.92 -15.10
CA GLU A 209 -2.33 -0.71 -15.26
C GLU A 209 -1.58 -0.39 -13.95
N PHE A 210 -2.24 -0.47 -12.80
CA PHE A 210 -1.61 -0.17 -11.51
C PHE A 210 -0.52 -1.19 -11.15
N VAL A 211 -0.75 -2.48 -11.38
CA VAL A 211 0.26 -3.53 -11.18
C VAL A 211 1.45 -3.32 -12.12
N ASP A 212 1.22 -2.97 -13.39
CA ASP A 212 2.29 -2.68 -14.35
C ASP A 212 3.13 -1.47 -13.90
N ILE A 213 2.50 -0.42 -13.34
CA ILE A 213 3.21 0.76 -12.80
C ILE A 213 4.01 0.41 -11.55
N GLN A 214 3.44 -0.37 -10.62
CA GLN A 214 4.15 -0.84 -9.43
C GLN A 214 5.36 -1.69 -9.82
N GLU A 215 5.19 -2.56 -10.82
CA GLU A 215 6.27 -3.37 -11.38
C GLU A 215 7.39 -2.50 -11.98
N GLU A 216 7.04 -1.46 -12.75
CA GLU A 216 8.02 -0.50 -13.29
C GLU A 216 8.81 0.22 -12.19
N ILE A 217 8.14 0.61 -11.10
CA ILE A 217 8.79 1.25 -9.94
C ILE A 217 9.82 0.30 -9.32
N VAL A 218 9.45 -0.96 -9.04
CA VAL A 218 10.37 -1.91 -8.41
C VAL A 218 11.52 -2.33 -9.34
N GLN A 219 11.27 -2.38 -10.66
CA GLN A 219 12.32 -2.59 -11.66
C GLN A 219 13.32 -1.43 -11.72
N GLN A 220 12.84 -0.17 -11.70
CA GLN A 220 13.73 1.00 -11.71
C GLN A 220 14.55 1.15 -10.42
N LEU A 221 14.07 0.59 -9.31
CA LEU A 221 14.82 0.47 -8.06
C LEU A 221 15.81 -0.71 -8.05
N ASP A 222 15.89 -1.47 -9.14
CA ASP A 222 16.79 -2.63 -9.30
C ASP A 222 16.58 -3.69 -8.20
N LEU A 223 15.32 -3.92 -7.83
CA LEU A 223 14.96 -4.88 -6.79
C LEU A 223 14.64 -6.24 -7.41
N LYS A 224 15.01 -7.31 -6.70
CA LYS A 224 14.49 -8.66 -6.98
C LYS A 224 13.12 -8.79 -6.34
N TYR A 225 12.13 -9.19 -7.12
CA TYR A 225 10.75 -9.25 -6.64
C TYR A 225 9.96 -10.40 -7.24
N ARG A 226 8.80 -10.67 -6.64
CA ARG A 226 7.78 -11.55 -7.17
C ARG A 226 6.41 -10.88 -7.06
N ILE A 227 5.51 -11.21 -7.99
CA ILE A 227 4.12 -10.76 -7.98
C ILE A 227 3.23 -11.95 -7.59
N LEU A 228 2.30 -11.73 -6.67
CA LEU A 228 1.37 -12.72 -6.17
C LEU A 228 -0.07 -12.34 -6.52
N ASP A 229 -0.87 -13.32 -6.95
CA ASP A 229 -2.34 -13.25 -6.95
C ASP A 229 -2.82 -13.74 -5.57
N MET A 230 -3.50 -12.85 -4.84
CA MET A 230 -3.81 -13.06 -3.43
C MET A 230 -5.03 -13.95 -3.25
N ALA A 231 -4.94 -14.88 -2.30
CA ALA A 231 -6.01 -15.81 -2.00
C ALA A 231 -7.21 -15.12 -1.32
N SER A 232 -8.37 -15.77 -1.37
CA SER A 232 -9.66 -15.22 -0.94
C SER A 232 -9.67 -14.67 0.50
N GLU A 233 -8.93 -15.28 1.43
CA GLU A 233 -8.90 -14.81 2.82
C GLU A 233 -7.99 -13.58 3.04
N GLU A 234 -7.05 -13.35 2.09
CA GLU A 234 -6.07 -12.25 2.07
C GLU A 234 -6.56 -10.98 1.33
N LEU A 235 -7.78 -11.01 0.78
CA LEU A 235 -8.37 -9.86 0.05
C LEU A 235 -8.79 -8.69 0.95
N GLY A 236 -8.91 -8.91 2.26
CA GLY A 236 -9.52 -7.90 3.13
C GLY A 236 -11.03 -7.76 2.87
N ALA A 237 -11.64 -6.67 3.34
CA ALA A 237 -13.09 -6.48 3.22
C ALA A 237 -13.51 -5.86 1.88
N ALA A 238 -12.67 -5.02 1.28
CA ALA A 238 -13.03 -4.20 0.12
C ALA A 238 -12.63 -4.82 -1.23
N ALA A 239 -11.53 -5.59 -1.29
CA ALA A 239 -11.00 -6.05 -2.57
C ALA A 239 -11.84 -7.19 -3.17
N TYR A 240 -12.14 -7.04 -4.45
CA TYR A 240 -12.69 -8.07 -5.34
C TYR A 240 -11.57 -8.97 -5.88
N ARG A 241 -10.43 -8.35 -6.24
CA ARG A 241 -9.18 -9.00 -6.66
C ARG A 241 -8.01 -8.16 -6.14
N LYS A 242 -6.92 -8.81 -5.74
CA LYS A 242 -5.74 -8.17 -5.15
C LYS A 242 -4.47 -8.82 -5.67
N PHE A 243 -3.49 -8.00 -6.00
CA PHE A 243 -2.13 -8.43 -6.32
C PHE A 243 -1.14 -7.74 -5.40
N ASP A 244 -0.20 -8.51 -4.87
CA ASP A 244 0.89 -7.98 -4.05
C ASP A 244 2.23 -8.16 -4.77
N ILE A 245 3.12 -7.19 -4.58
CA ILE A 245 4.51 -7.29 -4.99
C ILE A 245 5.36 -7.41 -3.73
N GLU A 246 6.18 -8.45 -3.69
CA GLU A 246 7.13 -8.68 -2.61
C GLU A 246 8.57 -8.58 -3.12
N ALA A 247 9.42 -7.88 -2.38
CA ALA A 247 10.86 -7.80 -2.67
C ALA A 247 11.66 -8.79 -1.82
N TRP A 248 12.74 -9.31 -2.38
CA TRP A 248 13.67 -10.18 -1.68
C TRP A 248 14.45 -9.39 -0.62
N ILE A 249 14.42 -9.85 0.63
CA ILE A 249 15.16 -9.25 1.75
C ILE A 249 16.35 -10.16 2.08
N PRO A 250 17.59 -9.78 1.72
CA PRO A 250 18.72 -10.69 1.81
C PRO A 250 19.01 -11.23 3.21
N SER A 251 18.96 -10.37 4.23
CA SER A 251 19.23 -10.74 5.62
C SER A 251 18.16 -11.67 6.21
N LYS A 252 16.92 -11.62 5.69
CA LYS A 252 15.83 -12.52 6.10
C LYS A 252 15.76 -13.81 5.29
N ARG A 253 16.43 -13.85 4.12
CA ARG A 253 16.31 -14.94 3.15
C ARG A 253 14.86 -15.24 2.79
N SER A 254 14.04 -14.20 2.74
CA SER A 254 12.62 -14.29 2.40
C SER A 254 12.19 -13.07 1.60
N TYR A 255 11.07 -13.21 0.91
CA TYR A 255 10.37 -12.08 0.33
C TYR A 255 9.59 -11.33 1.42
N GLY A 256 9.31 -10.04 1.19
CA GLY A 256 8.42 -9.24 2.02
C GLY A 256 7.62 -8.26 1.17
N GLU A 257 6.35 -8.08 1.51
CA GLU A 257 5.42 -7.18 0.82
C GLU A 257 5.94 -5.73 0.81
N ILE A 258 5.92 -5.10 -0.36
CA ILE A 258 6.27 -3.69 -0.56
C ILE A 258 5.18 -2.90 -1.27
N CYS A 259 4.32 -3.54 -2.05
CA CYS A 259 3.20 -2.90 -2.75
C CYS A 259 2.00 -3.84 -2.80
N SER A 260 0.81 -3.24 -2.85
CA SER A 260 -0.45 -3.93 -3.08
C SER A 260 -1.33 -3.14 -4.05
N ALA A 261 -2.07 -3.81 -4.91
CA ALA A 261 -3.06 -3.24 -5.81
C ALA A 261 -4.37 -4.01 -5.71
N SER A 262 -5.48 -3.30 -5.51
CA SER A 262 -6.81 -3.89 -5.30
C SER A 262 -7.85 -3.29 -6.23
N ASN A 263 -8.66 -4.14 -6.85
CA ASN A 263 -9.91 -3.71 -7.48
C ASN A 263 -11.03 -3.83 -6.44
N CYS A 264 -11.68 -2.72 -6.10
CA CYS A 264 -12.78 -2.69 -5.11
C CYS A 264 -14.17 -2.75 -5.76
N THR A 265 -14.26 -2.87 -7.09
CA THR A 265 -15.49 -2.78 -7.88
C THR A 265 -16.41 -1.64 -7.39
N SER A 266 -17.59 -1.95 -6.88
CA SER A 266 -18.53 -0.95 -6.35
C SER A 266 -18.61 -0.92 -4.82
N TYR A 267 -17.72 -1.62 -4.12
CA TYR A 267 -17.78 -1.74 -2.65
C TYR A 267 -17.68 -0.37 -1.99
N GLN A 268 -16.65 0.40 -2.33
CA GLN A 268 -16.39 1.71 -1.72
C GLN A 268 -17.34 2.76 -2.27
N SER A 269 -17.61 2.76 -3.58
CA SER A 269 -18.52 3.73 -4.20
C SER A 269 -19.94 3.64 -3.63
N ARG A 270 -20.47 2.44 -3.39
CA ARG A 270 -21.79 2.27 -2.75
C ARG A 270 -21.83 2.80 -1.31
N ARG A 271 -20.73 2.68 -0.57
CA ARG A 271 -20.65 3.11 0.84
C ARG A 271 -20.39 4.61 0.98
N LEU A 272 -19.67 5.19 0.03
CA LEU A 272 -19.41 6.62 -0.09
C LEU A 272 -20.49 7.35 -0.90
N ASN A 273 -21.48 6.64 -1.45
CA ASN A 273 -22.51 7.19 -2.33
C ASN A 273 -21.93 7.94 -3.55
N ILE A 274 -20.92 7.35 -4.17
CA ILE A 274 -20.30 7.84 -5.42
C ILE A 274 -21.07 7.24 -6.59
N ASN A 275 -21.68 8.10 -7.41
CA ASN A 275 -22.45 7.69 -8.59
C ASN A 275 -21.94 8.43 -9.83
N TYR A 276 -22.31 7.99 -11.03
CA TYR A 276 -22.20 8.78 -12.25
C TYR A 276 -23.46 8.59 -13.10
N PHE A 277 -23.78 9.56 -13.95
CA PHE A 277 -24.91 9.45 -14.85
C PHE A 277 -24.45 8.84 -16.19
N ASP A 278 -25.03 7.72 -16.60
CA ASP A 278 -24.67 7.00 -17.83
C ASP A 278 -25.55 7.36 -19.05
N GLY A 279 -26.56 8.21 -18.84
CA GLY A 279 -27.51 8.59 -19.90
C GLY A 279 -28.54 7.52 -20.26
N GLN A 280 -28.56 6.35 -19.60
CA GLN A 280 -29.42 5.21 -19.97
C GLN A 280 -30.66 5.01 -19.09
N ASN A 281 -31.10 6.02 -18.33
CA ASN A 281 -32.39 5.99 -17.65
C ASN A 281 -33.35 7.07 -18.18
N GLN A 282 -34.13 6.70 -19.20
CA GLN A 282 -35.53 7.12 -19.39
C GLN A 282 -36.41 5.88 -19.39
#